data_AF-A0A401KWY1-F1
#
_entry.id   AF-A0A401KWY1-F1
#
_cell.length_a   1.000
_cell.length_b   1.000
_cell.length_c   1.000
_cell.angle_alpha   90.00
_cell.angle_beta   90.00
_cell.angle_gamma   90.00
#
_symmetry.space_group_name_H-M   'P 1'
#
loop_
_entity.id
_entity.type
_entity.pdbx_description
1 polymer ?
#
loop_
_entity_poly.entity_id
_entity_poly.type
_entity_poly.pdbx_seq_one_letter_code
_entity_poly.pdbx_strand_id
1 'polypeptide(L)'
;MPGLSLPALLVTLAIIPLAIWLRYPLSFPSSSSLFLASPMTPAGPHTQQSLAGPTLMTEVLVPELDALSLPGESSSAYLNEADSSTPHWQKAFYGAPYTRLHTMKEKYDPEQVFYGRTAVESERRFEKADGRLCQAA
;
A
#
# COMPACT_ATOMS: atom_id res chain seq x y z
N MET A 1 39.60 -42.78 -7.53
CA MET A 1 38.74 -41.70 -6.99
C MET A 1 39.59 -40.89 -6.02
N PRO A 2 40.01 -39.66 -6.34
CA PRO A 2 40.85 -38.90 -5.43
C PRO A 2 39.97 -38.29 -4.32
N GLY A 3 40.30 -38.61 -3.08
CA GLY A 3 39.67 -38.02 -1.89
C GLY A 3 40.13 -36.58 -1.72
N LEU A 4 39.17 -35.64 -1.65
CA LEU A 4 39.44 -34.27 -1.25
C LEU A 4 39.93 -34.26 0.21
N SER A 5 41.06 -33.62 0.45
CA SER A 5 41.62 -33.48 1.80
C SER A 5 40.78 -32.52 2.64
N LEU A 6 40.70 -32.78 3.95
CA LEU A 6 39.99 -31.95 4.95
C LEU A 6 40.21 -30.42 4.84
N PRO A 7 41.40 -29.88 4.50
CA PRO A 7 41.58 -28.44 4.32
C PRO A 7 40.86 -27.88 3.08
N ALA A 8 40.59 -28.69 2.05
CA ALA A 8 39.84 -28.25 0.88
C ALA A 8 38.36 -28.02 1.20
N LEU A 9 37.79 -28.80 2.12
CA LEU A 9 36.39 -28.68 2.55
C LEU A 9 36.15 -27.41 3.40
N LEU A 10 37.10 -27.05 4.25
CA LEU A 10 37.03 -25.84 5.09
C LEU A 10 37.11 -24.55 4.27
N VAL A 11 37.91 -24.53 3.20
CA VAL A 11 37.99 -23.36 2.30
C VAL A 11 36.71 -23.20 1.48
N THR A 12 36.03 -24.28 1.11
CA THR A 12 34.74 -24.16 0.41
C THR A 12 33.63 -23.65 1.32
N LEU A 13 33.57 -24.12 2.58
CA LEU A 13 32.54 -23.73 3.55
C LEU A 13 32.66 -22.27 4.03
N ALA A 14 33.83 -21.64 3.96
CA ALA A 14 34.02 -20.24 4.34
C ALA A 14 33.75 -19.24 3.20
N ILE A 15 33.87 -19.66 1.93
CA ILE A 15 33.64 -18.79 0.76
C ILE A 15 32.15 -18.72 0.39
N ILE A 16 31.41 -19.82 0.60
CA ILE A 16 29.97 -19.89 0.34
C ILE A 16 29.15 -18.82 1.11
N PRO A 17 29.34 -18.60 2.43
CA PRO A 17 28.55 -17.59 3.15
C PRO A 17 28.82 -16.16 2.66
N LEU A 18 30.06 -15.83 2.28
CA LEU A 18 30.42 -14.50 1.77
C LEU A 18 29.87 -14.25 0.35
N ALA A 19 29.90 -15.28 -0.51
CA ALA A 19 29.33 -15.22 -1.85
C ALA A 19 27.78 -15.15 -1.82
N ILE A 20 27.13 -15.80 -0.85
CA ILE A 20 25.68 -15.68 -0.64
C ILE A 20 25.32 -14.26 -0.22
N TRP A 21 26.07 -13.62 0.69
CA TRP A 21 25.84 -12.24 1.12
C TRP A 21 26.08 -11.19 0.01
N LEU A 22 27.01 -11.44 -0.92
CA LEU A 22 27.27 -10.56 -2.07
C LEU A 22 26.28 -10.78 -3.23
N ARG A 23 25.73 -11.99 -3.37
CA ARG A 23 24.78 -12.36 -4.45
C ARG A 23 23.33 -12.08 -4.06
N TYR A 24 23.04 -12.12 -2.77
CA TYR A 24 21.75 -11.84 -2.17
C TYR A 24 21.96 -10.84 -1.04
N PRO A 25 22.14 -9.53 -1.34
CA PRO A 25 21.74 -8.54 -0.35
C PRO A 25 20.32 -8.91 0.07
N LEU A 26 20.00 -8.80 1.35
CA LEU A 26 18.68 -9.05 1.91
C LEU A 26 17.66 -8.08 1.29
N SER A 27 17.34 -8.25 0.02
CA SER A 27 16.19 -7.71 -0.66
C SER A 27 15.04 -8.59 -0.22
N PHE A 28 14.62 -8.43 1.04
CA PHE A 28 13.27 -8.81 1.41
C PHE A 28 12.35 -8.04 0.46
N PRO A 29 11.54 -8.71 -0.39
CA PRO A 29 10.56 -8.01 -1.17
C PRO A 29 9.51 -7.51 -0.18
N SER A 30 9.49 -6.20 0.06
CA SER A 30 8.35 -5.45 0.61
C SER A 30 7.82 -5.98 1.94
N SER A 31 8.42 -5.54 3.05
CA SER A 31 7.71 -5.55 4.33
C SER A 31 6.62 -4.48 4.27
N SER A 32 5.42 -4.90 3.89
CA SER A 32 4.23 -4.07 3.94
C SER A 32 3.89 -3.79 5.40
N SER A 33 4.29 -2.61 5.91
CA SER A 33 3.68 -2.06 7.12
C SER A 33 2.19 -1.92 6.84
N LEU A 34 1.36 -2.66 7.59
CA LEU A 34 -0.09 -2.63 7.49
C LEU A 34 -0.62 -1.70 8.58
N PHE A 35 -1.17 -0.56 8.20
CA PHE A 35 -1.83 0.33 9.14
C PHE A 35 -3.35 0.14 9.09
N LEU A 36 -3.91 -0.15 10.27
CA LEU A 36 -5.34 -0.29 10.52
C LEU A 36 -5.87 1.07 11.02
N ALA A 37 -6.78 1.69 10.28
CA ALA A 37 -7.50 2.89 10.66
C ALA A 37 -9.02 2.70 10.43
N SER A 38 -9.75 2.22 11.44
CA SER A 38 -11.21 2.10 11.36
C SER A 38 -11.92 2.85 12.50
N PRO A 39 -13.19 3.33 12.33
CA PRO A 39 -14.15 2.95 11.29
C PRO A 39 -14.70 4.08 10.42
N MET A 40 -15.15 3.70 9.22
CA MET A 40 -16.08 4.44 8.37
C MET A 40 -17.41 4.62 9.14
N THR A 41 -17.47 5.64 9.99
CA THR A 41 -18.65 5.93 10.80
C THR A 41 -19.51 6.88 9.96
N PRO A 42 -20.75 6.52 9.57
CA PRO A 42 -21.64 7.47 8.94
C PRO A 42 -21.87 8.59 9.94
N ALA A 43 -21.62 9.84 9.51
CA ALA A 43 -21.86 11.02 10.33
C ALA A 43 -23.35 11.13 10.65
N GLY A 44 -23.77 10.50 11.75
CA GLY A 44 -25.07 10.71 12.34
C GLY A 44 -25.11 12.08 13.03
N PRO A 45 -26.28 12.70 13.18
CA PRO A 45 -26.43 14.08 13.66
C PRO A 45 -26.00 14.33 15.13
N HIS A 46 -25.44 13.33 15.84
CA HIS A 46 -25.15 13.42 17.27
C HIS A 46 -23.72 13.04 17.70
N THR A 47 -22.78 12.82 16.79
CA THR A 47 -21.37 12.68 17.17
C THR A 47 -20.57 13.86 16.62
N GLN A 48 -20.28 14.82 17.49
CA GLN A 48 -19.18 15.79 17.32
C GLN A 48 -17.81 15.09 17.40
N GLN A 49 -17.67 13.87 16.84
CA GLN A 49 -16.39 13.19 16.71
C GLN A 49 -15.67 13.75 15.49
N SER A 50 -15.11 14.93 15.75
CA SER A 50 -13.96 15.52 15.09
C SER A 50 -14.08 15.80 13.59
N LEU A 51 -14.42 17.04 13.25
CA LEU A 51 -14.04 17.65 11.97
C LEU A 51 -12.52 17.60 11.71
N ALA A 52 -11.72 17.28 12.74
CA ALA A 52 -10.28 17.05 12.62
C ALA A 52 -9.92 15.58 12.39
N GLY A 53 -10.87 14.62 12.32
CA GLY A 53 -10.57 13.19 12.14
C GLY A 53 -9.80 12.90 10.85
N PRO A 54 -10.33 13.27 9.67
CA PRO A 54 -9.65 13.08 8.39
C PRO A 54 -8.31 13.83 8.33
N THR A 55 -8.26 15.07 8.83
CA THR A 55 -7.03 15.88 8.87
C THR A 55 -5.97 15.27 9.80
N LEU A 56 -6.36 14.84 11.01
CA LEU A 56 -5.47 14.19 11.97
C LEU A 56 -4.89 12.89 11.39
N MET A 57 -5.72 12.07 10.74
CA MET A 57 -5.25 10.84 10.10
C MET A 57 -4.30 11.16 8.94
N THR A 58 -4.75 11.96 7.98
CA THR A 58 -4.01 12.21 6.72
C THR A 58 -2.75 13.06 6.92
N GLU A 59 -2.77 14.06 7.82
CA GLU A 59 -1.68 15.04 7.95
C GLU A 59 -0.71 14.74 9.10
N VAL A 60 -1.13 13.96 10.10
CA VAL A 60 -0.32 13.72 11.31
C VAL A 60 -0.03 12.24 11.50
N LEU A 61 -1.06 11.42 11.72
CA LEU A 61 -0.87 10.04 12.17
C LEU A 61 -0.30 9.14 11.07
N VAL A 62 -0.84 9.19 9.85
CA VAL A 62 -0.34 8.35 8.74
C VAL A 62 1.10 8.71 8.37
N PRO A 63 1.50 9.99 8.25
CA PRO A 63 2.90 10.36 8.04
C PRO A 63 3.85 9.91 9.17
N GLU A 64 3.45 10.01 10.44
CA GLU A 64 4.25 9.52 11.57
C GLU A 64 4.44 8.01 11.52
N LEU A 65 3.40 7.28 11.13
CA LEU A 65 3.44 5.83 10.95
C LEU A 65 4.32 5.43 9.74
N ASP A 66 4.25 6.18 8.63
CA ASP A 66 5.11 5.97 7.46
C ASP A 66 6.58 6.22 7.80
N ALA A 67 6.88 7.22 8.65
CA ALA A 67 8.24 7.50 9.11
C ALA A 67 8.88 6.38 9.94
N LEU A 68 8.08 5.45 10.49
CA LEU A 68 8.57 4.24 11.17
C LEU A 68 8.84 3.08 10.21
N SER A 69 8.48 3.21 8.93
CA SER A 69 8.72 2.18 7.92
C SER A 69 10.17 2.12 7.48
N LEU A 70 10.59 0.98 6.94
CA LEU A 70 11.98 0.77 6.54
C LEU A 70 12.39 1.69 5.38
N PRO A 71 13.64 2.19 5.34
CA PRO A 71 14.12 3.03 4.24
C PRO A 71 14.01 2.31 2.89
N GLY A 72 13.34 2.95 1.92
CA GLY A 72 13.14 2.41 0.57
C GLY A 72 11.87 1.59 0.40
N GLU A 73 11.10 1.36 1.48
CA GLU A 73 9.77 0.78 1.40
C GLU A 73 8.69 1.88 1.39
N SER A 74 7.56 1.59 0.76
CA SER A 74 6.40 2.48 0.78
C SER A 74 5.36 1.89 1.72
N SER A 75 4.86 2.68 2.67
CA SER A 75 3.77 2.23 3.53
C SER A 75 2.54 1.82 2.72
N SER A 76 1.88 0.78 3.21
CA SER A 76 0.64 0.23 2.66
C SER A 76 -0.49 0.35 3.68
N ALA A 77 -1.72 0.45 3.22
CA ALA A 77 -2.87 0.56 4.09
C ALA A 77 -3.94 -0.45 3.69
N TYR A 78 -4.62 -0.98 4.71
CA TYR A 78 -5.72 -1.89 4.49
C TYR A 78 -6.94 -1.11 4.04
N LEU A 79 -7.34 -1.24 2.76
CA LEU A 79 -8.38 -0.38 2.16
C LEU A 79 -9.70 -0.35 2.93
N ASN A 80 -10.08 -1.45 3.60
CA ASN A 80 -11.34 -1.53 4.36
C ASN A 80 -11.28 -0.75 5.68
N GLU A 81 -10.08 -0.38 6.12
CA GLU A 81 -9.78 0.34 7.34
C GLU A 81 -8.76 1.44 7.04
N ALA A 82 -8.91 2.13 5.92
CA ALA A 82 -8.05 3.24 5.58
C ALA A 82 -8.86 4.54 5.57
N ASP A 83 -8.18 5.66 5.82
CA ASP A 83 -8.78 6.96 5.62
C ASP A 83 -9.05 7.17 4.13
N SER A 84 -10.31 7.42 3.78
CA SER A 84 -10.73 7.70 2.42
C SER A 84 -10.16 9.01 1.82
N SER A 85 -9.56 9.89 2.63
CA SER A 85 -8.78 11.05 2.16
C SER A 85 -7.29 10.77 1.92
N THR A 86 -6.83 9.52 2.04
CA THR A 86 -5.42 9.14 1.85
C THR A 86 -4.89 9.63 0.50
N PRO A 87 -3.80 10.43 0.47
CA PRO A 87 -3.14 10.82 -0.77
C PRO A 87 -2.46 9.60 -1.41
N HIS A 88 -2.39 9.57 -2.74
CA HIS A 88 -1.79 8.46 -3.50
C HIS A 88 -2.37 7.08 -3.12
N TRP A 89 -3.67 7.03 -2.80
CA TRP A 89 -4.37 5.82 -2.36
C TRP A 89 -4.22 4.63 -3.32
N GLN A 90 -4.03 4.84 -4.63
CA GLN A 90 -3.79 3.75 -5.57
C GLN A 90 -2.59 2.90 -5.13
N LYS A 91 -1.48 3.56 -4.76
CA LYS A 91 -0.26 2.90 -4.31
C LYS A 91 -0.42 2.35 -2.90
N ALA A 92 -1.01 3.13 -1.99
CA ALA A 92 -1.17 2.74 -0.60
C ALA A 92 -2.09 1.51 -0.43
N PHE A 93 -3.17 1.42 -1.19
CA PHE A 93 -4.21 0.39 -1.02
C PHE A 93 -4.02 -0.81 -1.94
N TYR A 94 -3.56 -0.58 -3.17
CA TYR A 94 -3.50 -1.61 -4.20
C TYR A 94 -2.06 -1.93 -4.63
N GLY A 95 -1.13 -0.97 -4.54
CA GLY A 95 0.26 -1.15 -4.93
C GLY A 95 0.44 -1.58 -6.39
N ALA A 96 1.42 -2.44 -6.66
CA ALA A 96 1.70 -2.96 -7.99
C ALA A 96 0.49 -3.62 -8.71
N PRO A 97 -0.42 -4.33 -8.00
CA PRO A 97 -1.66 -4.84 -8.60
C PRO A 97 -2.60 -3.82 -9.25
N TYR A 98 -2.48 -2.51 -8.94
CA TYR A 98 -3.44 -1.50 -9.42
C TYR A 98 -3.63 -1.53 -10.94
N THR A 99 -2.55 -1.62 -11.71
CA THR A 99 -2.60 -1.64 -13.18
C THR A 99 -3.44 -2.81 -13.72
N ARG A 100 -3.31 -3.99 -13.10
CA ARG A 100 -4.10 -5.16 -13.50
C ARG A 100 -5.57 -4.99 -13.14
N LEU A 101 -5.85 -4.44 -11.96
CA LEU A 101 -7.23 -4.18 -11.51
C LEU A 101 -7.91 -3.14 -12.40
N HIS A 102 -7.19 -2.09 -12.81
CA HIS A 102 -7.66 -1.09 -13.78
C HIS A 102 -8.10 -1.77 -15.08
N THR A 103 -7.26 -2.60 -15.70
CA THR A 103 -7.64 -3.32 -16.93
C THR A 103 -8.86 -4.22 -16.75
N MET A 104 -9.03 -4.83 -15.57
CA MET A 104 -10.22 -5.62 -15.26
C MET A 104 -11.46 -4.73 -15.12
N LYS A 105 -11.34 -3.59 -14.43
CA LYS A 105 -12.44 -2.65 -14.24
C LYS A 105 -12.91 -2.08 -15.58
N GLU A 106 -12.01 -1.68 -16.47
CA GLU A 106 -12.34 -1.24 -17.83
C GLU A 106 -13.03 -2.36 -18.64
N LYS A 107 -12.62 -3.62 -18.47
CA LYS A 107 -13.22 -4.75 -19.18
C LYS A 107 -14.65 -5.04 -18.73
N TYR A 108 -14.91 -4.99 -17.42
CA TYR A 108 -16.19 -5.44 -16.84
C TYR A 108 -17.16 -4.30 -16.55
N ASP A 109 -16.67 -3.06 -16.39
CA ASP A 109 -17.47 -1.87 -16.15
C ASP A 109 -16.91 -0.66 -16.94
N PRO A 110 -16.95 -0.73 -18.29
CA PRO A 110 -16.43 0.33 -19.17
C PRO A 110 -17.20 1.66 -19.04
N GLU A 111 -18.48 1.59 -18.66
CA GLU A 111 -19.33 2.78 -18.43
C GLU A 111 -19.14 3.35 -17.01
N GLN A 112 -18.32 2.69 -16.19
CA GLN A 112 -18.03 3.04 -14.80
C GLN A 112 -19.30 3.15 -13.95
N VAL A 113 -20.30 2.30 -14.14
CA VAL A 113 -21.55 2.34 -13.35
C VAL A 113 -21.26 2.19 -11.86
N PHE A 114 -20.28 1.36 -11.50
CA PHE A 114 -19.90 1.14 -10.11
C PHE A 114 -18.82 2.13 -9.66
N TYR A 115 -19.21 3.01 -8.72
CA TYR A 115 -18.34 3.99 -8.09
C TYR A 115 -18.23 3.76 -6.59
N GLY A 116 -17.03 3.95 -6.05
CA GLY A 116 -16.77 4.08 -4.63
C GLY A 116 -15.56 4.98 -4.42
N ARG A 117 -15.56 5.79 -3.35
CA ARG A 117 -14.39 6.62 -3.01
C ARG A 117 -13.18 5.69 -2.80
N THR A 118 -12.05 6.04 -3.41
CA THR A 118 -10.79 5.25 -3.43
C THR A 118 -10.90 3.85 -4.04
N ALA A 119 -11.99 3.53 -4.74
CA ALA A 119 -12.07 2.29 -5.53
C ALA A 119 -11.25 2.43 -6.82
N VAL A 120 -10.89 1.31 -7.45
CA VAL A 120 -10.19 1.28 -8.74
C VAL A 120 -10.93 2.11 -9.79
N GLU A 121 -10.21 3.02 -10.45
CA GLU A 121 -10.73 4.03 -11.39
C GLU A 121 -11.70 5.09 -10.81
N SER A 122 -11.80 5.22 -9.50
CA SER A 122 -12.63 6.24 -8.88
C SER A 122 -12.18 7.67 -9.19
N GLU A 123 -10.91 7.88 -9.57
CA GLU A 123 -10.32 9.16 -9.96
C GLU A 123 -10.96 9.80 -11.21
N ARG A 124 -11.69 9.03 -12.00
CA ARG A 124 -12.42 9.53 -13.18
C ARG A 124 -13.69 10.29 -12.80
N ARG A 125 -14.07 10.29 -11.52
CA ARG A 125 -15.20 11.05 -11.00
C ARG A 125 -14.85 11.75 -9.70
N PHE A 126 -15.54 12.84 -9.43
CA PHE A 126 -15.43 13.56 -8.17
C PHE A 126 -16.80 13.91 -7.62
N GLU A 127 -16.90 13.91 -6.30
CA GLU A 127 -18.09 14.32 -5.57
C GLU A 127 -18.05 15.84 -5.36
N LYS A 128 -19.13 16.53 -5.75
CA LYS A 128 -19.31 17.96 -5.48
C LYS A 128 -19.73 18.18 -4.03
N ALA A 129 -19.61 19.41 -3.55
CA ALA A 129 -20.06 19.81 -2.21
C ALA A 129 -21.56 19.56 -1.96
N ASP A 130 -22.36 19.45 -3.02
CA ASP A 130 -23.80 19.11 -2.95
C ASP A 130 -24.08 17.60 -3.01
N GLY A 131 -23.04 16.75 -2.95
CA GLY A 131 -23.13 15.29 -2.98
C GLY A 131 -23.31 14.69 -4.38
N ARG A 132 -23.36 15.49 -5.45
CA ARG A 132 -23.46 14.95 -6.81
C ARG A 132 -22.13 14.42 -7.31
N LEU A 133 -22.17 13.25 -7.95
CA LEU A 133 -21.02 12.65 -8.62
C LEU A 133 -20.91 13.18 -10.06
N CYS A 134 -19.75 13.72 -10.44
CA CYS A 134 -19.46 14.27 -11.76
C CYS A 134 -18.21 13.62 -12.37
N GLN A 135 -18.09 13.59 -13.70
CA GLN A 135 -16.87 13.16 -14.38
C GLN A 135 -15.75 14.19 -14.19
N ALA A 136 -14.54 13.71 -13.90
CA ALA A 136 -13.33 14.52 -13.95
C ALA A 136 -13.05 14.93 -15.41
N ALA A 137 -12.60 16.17 -15.59
CA ALA A 137 -12.33 16.76 -16.90
C ALA A 137 -11.05 16.20 -17.56
#